data_AF-A0ABD0ZF68-F1
#
_entry.id   AF-A0ABD0ZF68-F1
#
_cell.length_a   1.000
_cell.length_b   1.000
_cell.length_c   1.000
_cell.angle_alpha   90.00
_cell.angle_beta   90.00
_cell.angle_gamma   90.00
#
_symmetry.space_group_name_H-M   'P 1'
#
loop_
_entity.id
_entity.type
_entity.pdbx_description
1 polymer ?
#
loop_
_entity_poly.entity_id
_entity_poly.type
_entity_poly.pdbx_seq_one_letter_code
_entity_poly.pdbx_strand_id
1 'polypeptide(L)'
;VSELVKSVKASKKHSVPRKKKIVKSIPLDNFGKPIFPIVLGDFTVHSLGEVCERSEYHTEDLIYPVGYCSTRIYGSLKDPEKQCVYTCKVMDGGHGPRFEIVADTDLDVPLVSQSIDECHSMLLQLINDCLGTEVVNTKGRGADFFGISHPTIHHLIQASPGVRKCKGYIWTKFEINPNYEYVADETEASLSYSALLRSISFSKSHLEPMIKQEPVHEYGAEDNVTALRNILLP
;
A
#
# COMPACT_ATOMS: atom_id res chain seq x y z
N VAL A 1 -18.06 -57.77 -16.42
CA VAL A 1 -17.30 -56.76 -15.66
C VAL A 1 -16.31 -56.12 -16.63
N SER A 2 -16.67 -54.97 -17.21
CA SER A 2 -15.82 -54.24 -18.15
C SER A 2 -15.93 -52.76 -17.80
N GLU A 3 -15.00 -52.29 -16.96
CA GLU A 3 -14.93 -50.89 -16.56
C GLU A 3 -14.19 -50.05 -17.61
N LEU A 4 -14.80 -48.90 -17.86
CA LEU A 4 -14.47 -47.92 -18.87
C LEU A 4 -13.45 -46.92 -18.28
N VAL A 5 -12.17 -47.03 -18.63
CA VAL A 5 -11.16 -46.02 -18.22
C VAL A 5 -11.25 -44.81 -19.16
N LYS A 6 -11.93 -43.75 -18.71
CA LYS A 6 -11.93 -42.44 -19.37
C LYS A 6 -10.61 -41.72 -19.10
N SER A 7 -9.82 -41.50 -20.15
CA SER A 7 -8.64 -40.63 -20.13
C SER A 7 -9.09 -39.16 -20.02
N VAL A 8 -8.74 -38.51 -18.92
CA VAL A 8 -8.94 -37.07 -18.71
C VAL A 8 -7.84 -36.31 -19.46
N LYS A 9 -8.20 -35.70 -20.59
CA LYS A 9 -7.31 -34.78 -21.33
C LYS A 9 -7.16 -33.48 -20.53
N ALA A 10 -5.96 -33.23 -20.02
CA ALA A 10 -5.60 -31.96 -19.41
C ALA A 10 -5.72 -30.81 -20.43
N SER A 11 -6.61 -29.86 -20.15
CA SER A 11 -6.75 -28.63 -20.91
C SER A 11 -5.50 -27.77 -20.73
N LYS A 12 -4.72 -27.58 -21.79
CA LYS A 12 -3.63 -26.59 -21.83
C LYS A 12 -4.24 -25.19 -21.67
N LYS A 13 -4.17 -24.60 -20.47
CA LYS A 13 -4.46 -23.18 -20.28
C LYS A 13 -3.46 -22.38 -21.13
N HIS A 14 -3.96 -21.59 -22.07
CA HIS A 14 -3.16 -20.61 -22.78
C HIS A 14 -2.70 -19.54 -21.79
N SER A 15 -1.42 -19.58 -21.41
CA SER A 15 -0.80 -18.51 -20.64
C SER A 15 -0.70 -17.28 -21.54
N VAL A 16 -1.43 -16.22 -21.22
CA VAL A 16 -1.23 -14.90 -21.82
C VAL A 16 0.25 -14.53 -21.66
N PRO A 17 0.96 -14.13 -22.73
CA PRO A 17 2.36 -13.76 -22.62
C PRO A 17 2.50 -12.58 -21.65
N ARG A 18 3.18 -12.80 -20.53
CA ARG A 18 3.44 -11.76 -19.52
C ARG A 18 4.26 -10.63 -20.16
N LYS A 19 3.79 -9.38 -20.04
CA LYS A 19 4.50 -8.19 -20.53
C LYS A 19 5.88 -8.11 -19.86
N LYS A 20 6.90 -7.74 -20.63
CA LYS A 20 8.26 -7.53 -20.11
C LYS A 20 8.27 -6.31 -19.18
N LYS A 21 8.99 -6.38 -18.06
CA LYS A 21 9.17 -5.24 -17.15
C LYS A 21 10.48 -4.53 -17.47
N ILE A 22 10.45 -3.21 -17.61
CA ILE A 22 11.67 -2.40 -17.81
C ILE A 22 12.28 -2.11 -16.43
N VAL A 23 13.60 -2.17 -16.32
CA VAL A 23 14.34 -1.89 -15.09
C VAL A 23 15.37 -0.80 -15.30
N LYS A 24 15.52 0.06 -14.28
CA LYS A 24 16.58 1.06 -14.22
C LYS A 24 17.92 0.38 -13.93
N SER A 25 18.99 0.87 -14.55
CA SER A 25 20.36 0.48 -14.19
C SER A 25 20.70 0.98 -12.78
N ILE A 26 21.33 0.14 -11.96
CA ILE A 26 21.79 0.51 -10.62
C ILE A 26 23.31 0.38 -10.52
N PRO A 27 23.95 1.14 -9.63
CA PRO A 27 25.38 0.96 -9.37
C PRO A 27 25.65 -0.42 -8.76
N LEU A 28 26.68 -1.08 -9.27
CA LEU A 28 27.19 -2.35 -8.76
C LEU A 28 28.62 -2.17 -8.25
N ASP A 29 29.01 -2.96 -7.26
CA ASP A 29 30.38 -3.05 -6.78
C ASP A 29 31.28 -3.87 -7.74
N ASN A 30 32.56 -3.99 -7.39
CA ASN A 30 33.54 -4.76 -8.16
C ASN A 30 33.21 -6.26 -8.26
N PHE A 31 32.30 -6.77 -7.44
CA PHE A 31 31.82 -8.15 -7.44
C PHE A 31 30.46 -8.30 -8.15
N GLY A 32 29.95 -7.23 -8.77
CA GLY A 32 28.67 -7.23 -9.46
C GLY A 32 27.45 -7.21 -8.52
N LYS A 33 27.65 -6.88 -7.23
CA LYS A 33 26.55 -6.77 -6.26
C LYS A 33 26.00 -5.34 -6.20
N PRO A 34 24.70 -5.16 -5.95
CA PRO A 34 24.10 -3.84 -5.76
C PRO A 34 24.79 -3.04 -4.65
N ILE A 35 25.05 -1.76 -4.91
CA ILE A 35 25.49 -0.81 -3.87
C ILE A 35 24.26 -0.19 -3.21
N PHE A 36 24.19 -0.27 -1.88
CA PHE A 36 23.13 0.33 -1.08
C PHE A 36 23.56 1.68 -0.49
N PRO A 37 22.61 2.59 -0.21
CA PRO A 37 21.17 2.46 -0.47
C PRO A 37 20.80 2.65 -1.95
N ILE A 38 19.73 1.98 -2.39
CA ILE A 38 19.16 2.14 -3.74
C ILE A 38 17.94 3.05 -3.64
N VAL A 39 18.05 4.28 -4.17
CA VAL A 39 16.96 5.27 -4.16
C VAL A 39 16.11 5.12 -5.43
N LEU A 40 14.80 4.93 -5.27
CA LEU A 40 13.85 4.67 -6.34
C LEU A 40 12.59 5.54 -6.16
N GLY A 41 12.68 6.80 -6.58
CA GLY A 41 11.57 7.74 -6.44
C GLY A 41 11.33 8.10 -4.97
N ASP A 42 10.20 7.65 -4.43
CA ASP A 42 9.69 7.99 -3.10
C ASP A 42 10.05 6.97 -2.00
N PHE A 43 10.80 5.93 -2.35
CA PHE A 43 11.33 4.96 -1.39
C PHE A 43 12.81 4.66 -1.63
N THR A 44 13.45 4.12 -0.60
CA THR A 44 14.87 3.77 -0.59
C THR A 44 15.03 2.35 -0.05
N VAL A 45 15.78 1.50 -0.74
CA VAL A 45 16.10 0.15 -0.26
C VAL A 45 17.48 0.16 0.38
N HIS A 46 17.57 -0.37 1.60
CA HIS A 46 18.80 -0.44 2.39
C HIS A 46 19.43 -1.83 2.38
N SER A 47 18.60 -2.87 2.23
CA SER A 47 19.04 -4.26 2.17
C SER A 47 18.02 -5.09 1.38
N LEU A 48 18.51 -5.98 0.51
CA LEU A 48 17.65 -6.97 -0.16
C LEU A 48 17.35 -8.19 0.72
N GLY A 49 18.09 -8.40 1.81
CA GLY A 49 17.97 -9.59 2.65
C GLY A 49 18.49 -10.87 1.98
N GLU A 50 18.10 -12.00 2.56
CA GLU A 50 18.48 -13.34 2.13
C GLU A 50 17.24 -14.16 1.75
N VAL A 51 17.31 -14.87 0.63
CA VAL A 51 16.19 -15.67 0.13
C VAL A 51 16.01 -16.92 0.99
N CYS A 52 14.81 -17.08 1.52
CA CYS A 52 14.38 -18.26 2.23
C CYS A 52 13.71 -19.24 1.25
N GLU A 53 14.13 -20.50 1.24
CA GLU A 53 13.63 -21.51 0.30
C GLU A 53 12.27 -22.12 0.69
N ARG A 54 11.81 -21.85 1.94
CA ARG A 54 10.53 -22.33 2.50
C ARG A 54 9.35 -21.75 1.72
N SER A 55 8.31 -22.56 1.49
CA SER A 55 7.15 -22.22 0.66
C SER A 55 6.40 -20.97 1.11
N GLU A 56 6.48 -20.63 2.39
CA GLU A 56 5.74 -19.53 2.99
C GLU A 56 6.39 -18.17 2.70
N TYR A 57 7.63 -18.14 2.18
CA TYR A 57 8.41 -16.91 1.91
C TYR A 57 8.36 -16.49 0.44
N HIS A 58 7.53 -17.12 -0.38
CA HIS A 58 7.32 -16.69 -1.77
C HIS A 58 5.94 -17.08 -2.29
N THR A 59 5.46 -16.30 -3.25
CA THR A 59 4.29 -16.61 -4.06
C THR A 59 4.73 -16.99 -5.47
N GLU A 60 3.77 -17.15 -6.39
CA GLU A 60 4.09 -17.31 -7.81
C GLU A 60 4.83 -16.09 -8.38
N ASP A 61 4.61 -14.89 -7.83
CA ASP A 61 5.07 -13.63 -8.44
C ASP A 61 6.09 -12.86 -7.59
N LEU A 62 6.16 -13.10 -6.27
CA LEU A 62 7.02 -12.38 -5.34
C LEU A 62 7.81 -13.33 -4.44
N ILE A 63 8.97 -12.88 -3.99
CA ILE A 63 9.80 -13.53 -2.98
C ILE A 63 9.96 -12.51 -1.85
N TYR A 64 9.91 -12.97 -0.60
CA TYR A 64 10.03 -12.17 0.60
C TYR A 64 11.34 -12.55 1.34
N PRO A 65 12.48 -11.91 1.00
CA PRO A 65 13.75 -12.24 1.62
C PRO A 65 13.79 -11.81 3.08
N VAL A 66 14.33 -12.65 3.95
CA VAL A 66 14.54 -12.33 5.36
C VAL A 66 15.63 -11.26 5.48
N GLY A 67 15.39 -10.20 6.24
CA GLY A 67 16.30 -9.06 6.36
C GLY A 67 16.18 -8.03 5.23
N TYR A 68 15.16 -8.15 4.37
CA TYR A 68 14.79 -7.06 3.46
C TYR A 68 14.44 -5.81 4.27
N CYS A 69 14.97 -4.66 3.86
CA CYS A 69 14.78 -3.39 4.55
C CYS A 69 14.68 -2.23 3.55
N SER A 70 13.60 -1.47 3.64
CA SER A 70 13.39 -0.23 2.88
C SER A 70 12.82 0.87 3.76
N THR A 71 12.91 2.11 3.30
CA THR A 71 12.26 3.27 3.90
C THR A 71 11.42 4.00 2.88
N ARG A 72 10.23 4.46 3.28
CA ARG A 72 9.33 5.28 2.46
C ARG A 72 8.86 6.50 3.25
N ILE A 73 8.79 7.65 2.59
CA ILE A 73 8.20 8.85 3.18
C ILE A 73 6.69 8.83 2.96
N TYR A 74 5.92 9.02 4.02
CA TYR A 74 4.47 9.06 3.97
C TYR A 74 3.89 9.96 5.08
N GLY A 75 2.56 10.00 5.27
CA GLY A 75 1.93 10.85 6.29
C GLY A 75 2.22 10.37 7.70
N SER A 76 2.47 11.29 8.64
CA SER A 76 2.63 10.99 10.06
C SER A 76 1.33 10.48 10.68
N LEU A 77 1.42 9.55 11.63
CA LEU A 77 0.24 9.04 12.36
C LEU A 77 -0.28 10.02 13.42
N LYS A 78 0.48 11.07 13.72
CA LYS A 78 0.10 12.13 14.67
C LYS A 78 -0.50 13.34 13.94
N ASP A 79 -0.03 13.58 12.72
CA ASP A 79 -0.47 14.67 11.85
C ASP A 79 -0.23 14.27 10.38
N PRO A 80 -1.21 13.69 9.68
CA PRO A 80 -1.04 13.21 8.31
C PRO A 80 -0.70 14.28 7.27
N GLU A 81 -0.77 15.57 7.61
CA GLU A 81 -0.27 16.69 6.81
C GLU A 81 1.23 16.98 7.00
N LYS A 82 1.89 16.22 7.89
CA LYS A 82 3.34 16.18 8.06
C LYS A 82 3.91 14.86 7.57
N GLN A 83 5.15 14.91 7.11
CA GLN A 83 5.88 13.73 6.67
C GLN A 83 6.43 12.94 7.85
N CYS A 84 6.39 11.61 7.73
CA CYS A 84 7.11 10.66 8.55
C CYS A 84 7.84 9.65 7.65
N VAL A 85 8.99 9.16 8.11
CA VAL A 85 9.70 8.05 7.47
C VAL A 85 9.22 6.75 8.09
N TYR A 86 8.85 5.81 7.22
CA TYR A 86 8.46 4.46 7.60
C TYR A 86 9.52 3.46 7.15
N THR A 87 10.11 2.74 8.10
CA THR A 87 11.02 1.64 7.84
C THR A 87 10.22 0.34 7.69
N CYS A 88 10.26 -0.27 6.51
CA CYS A 88 9.59 -1.51 6.16
C CYS A 88 10.58 -2.68 6.23
N LYS A 89 10.23 -3.76 6.94
CA LYS A 89 11.12 -4.92 7.14
C LYS A 89 10.42 -6.24 6.87
N VAL A 90 11.15 -7.19 6.29
CA VAL A 90 10.75 -8.60 6.25
C VAL A 90 11.63 -9.36 7.23
N MET A 91 11.02 -9.96 8.24
CA MET A 91 11.70 -10.67 9.32
C MET A 91 11.41 -12.17 9.24
N ASP A 92 12.29 -12.99 9.84
CA ASP A 92 12.00 -14.41 10.01
C ASP A 92 10.93 -14.58 11.10
N GLY A 93 9.74 -15.07 10.71
CA GLY A 93 8.64 -15.41 11.62
C GLY A 93 8.55 -16.91 11.95
N GLY A 94 9.52 -17.73 11.54
CA GLY A 94 9.56 -19.17 11.80
C GLY A 94 8.64 -19.98 10.87
N HIS A 95 7.34 -19.74 10.91
CA HIS A 95 6.36 -20.41 10.05
C HIS A 95 6.06 -19.65 8.75
N GLY A 96 6.59 -18.44 8.60
CA GLY A 96 6.38 -17.57 7.45
C GLY A 96 7.04 -16.21 7.68
N PRO A 97 7.08 -15.34 6.67
CA PRO A 97 7.61 -13.99 6.82
C PRO A 97 6.77 -13.19 7.82
N ARG A 98 7.45 -12.38 8.62
CA ARG A 98 6.82 -11.36 9.45
C ARG A 98 7.13 -10.00 8.87
N PHE A 99 6.10 -9.27 8.46
CA PHE A 99 6.20 -7.93 7.89
C PHE A 99 6.07 -6.91 9.00
N GLU A 100 6.97 -5.93 9.01
CA GLU A 100 6.97 -4.87 10.00
C GLU A 100 7.02 -3.49 9.31
N ILE A 101 6.19 -2.57 9.79
CA ILE A 101 6.29 -1.13 9.48
C ILE A 101 6.61 -0.40 10.79
N VAL A 102 7.74 0.30 10.82
CA VAL A 102 8.18 1.12 11.96
C VAL A 102 8.14 2.58 11.54
N ALA A 103 7.52 3.43 12.35
CA ALA A 103 7.56 4.88 12.16
C ALA A 103 8.66 5.46 13.06
N ASP A 104 9.54 6.29 12.51
CA ASP A 104 10.69 6.81 13.26
C ASP A 104 10.29 7.62 14.51
N THR A 105 9.15 8.31 14.47
CA THR A 105 8.69 9.22 15.54
C THR A 105 7.30 8.93 16.10
N ASP A 106 6.54 8.03 15.47
CA ASP A 106 5.08 7.98 15.65
C ASP A 106 4.58 6.68 16.28
N LEU A 107 5.40 5.64 16.32
CA LEU A 107 5.03 4.33 16.84
C LEU A 107 6.00 3.89 17.94
N ASP A 108 5.48 3.63 19.14
CA ASP A 108 6.25 2.99 20.22
C ASP A 108 6.51 1.50 19.91
N VAL A 109 5.59 0.88 19.16
CA VAL A 109 5.64 -0.52 18.75
C VAL A 109 5.40 -0.61 17.25
N PRO A 110 6.17 -1.41 16.50
CA PRO A 110 5.96 -1.58 15.06
C PRO A 110 4.57 -2.14 14.74
N LEU A 111 4.03 -1.79 13.57
CA LEU A 111 2.91 -2.52 12.98
C LEU A 111 3.45 -3.85 12.45
N VAL A 112 2.82 -4.95 12.83
CA VAL A 112 3.32 -6.30 12.52
C VAL A 112 2.19 -7.16 11.99
N SER A 113 2.42 -7.84 10.85
CA SER A 113 1.51 -8.87 10.32
C SER A 113 2.27 -9.98 9.58
N GLN A 114 1.62 -11.12 9.37
CA GLN A 114 2.08 -12.21 8.50
C GLN A 114 1.70 -11.98 7.03
N SER A 115 0.89 -10.95 6.74
CA SER A 115 0.52 -10.52 5.39
C SER A 115 1.07 -9.12 5.15
N ILE A 116 1.81 -8.95 4.05
CA ILE A 116 2.39 -7.66 3.66
C ILE A 116 1.30 -6.62 3.39
N ASP A 117 0.18 -7.04 2.80
CA ASP A 117 -0.94 -6.16 2.49
C ASP A 117 -1.70 -5.77 3.75
N GLU A 118 -1.90 -6.71 4.69
CA GLU A 118 -2.53 -6.39 5.97
C GLU A 118 -1.68 -5.43 6.81
N CYS A 119 -0.35 -5.62 6.82
CA CYS A 119 0.57 -4.69 7.48
C CYS A 119 0.41 -3.26 6.94
N HIS A 120 0.25 -3.11 5.62
CA HIS A 120 0.00 -1.81 4.99
C HIS A 120 -1.42 -1.29 5.27
N SER A 121 -2.45 -2.15 5.25
CA SER A 121 -3.81 -1.78 5.62
C SER A 121 -3.90 -1.20 7.03
N MET A 122 -3.17 -1.76 7.99
CA MET A 122 -3.10 -1.23 9.36
C MET A 122 -2.56 0.20 9.38
N LEU A 123 -1.51 0.50 8.61
CA LEU A 123 -0.97 1.85 8.48
C LEU A 123 -2.02 2.82 7.95
N LEU A 124 -2.70 2.45 6.85
CA LEU A 124 -3.71 3.28 6.21
C LEU A 124 -4.92 3.53 7.12
N GLN A 125 -5.31 2.53 7.92
CA GLN A 125 -6.37 2.67 8.90
C GLN A 125 -6.01 3.72 9.96
N LEU A 126 -4.79 3.66 10.51
CA LEU A 126 -4.33 4.64 11.50
C LEU A 126 -4.29 6.07 10.95
N ILE A 127 -3.97 6.24 9.67
CA ILE A 127 -4.05 7.55 9.00
C ILE A 127 -5.49 8.07 8.96
N ASN A 128 -6.45 7.25 8.55
CA ASN A 128 -7.86 7.63 8.53
C ASN A 128 -8.40 7.90 9.95
N ASP A 129 -8.00 7.09 10.93
CA ASP A 129 -8.38 7.26 12.34
C ASP A 129 -7.88 8.62 12.87
N CYS A 130 -6.64 8.99 12.55
CA CYS A 130 -6.09 10.30 12.92
C CYS A 130 -6.84 11.47 12.25
N LEU A 131 -7.31 11.29 11.00
CA LEU A 131 -8.08 12.30 10.27
C LEU A 131 -9.55 12.37 10.71
N GLY A 132 -10.04 11.34 11.40
CA GLY A 132 -11.45 11.20 11.78
C GLY A 132 -12.40 10.98 10.59
N THR A 133 -11.87 10.66 9.41
CA THR A 133 -12.64 10.44 8.19
C THR A 133 -11.85 9.56 7.22
N GLU A 134 -12.56 8.83 6.36
CA GLU A 134 -11.95 7.93 5.37
C GLU A 134 -11.43 8.74 4.17
N VAL A 135 -10.15 9.12 4.21
CA VAL A 135 -9.48 9.90 3.16
C VAL A 135 -8.71 9.00 2.19
N VAL A 136 -8.21 7.87 2.66
CA VAL A 136 -7.49 6.88 1.85
C VAL A 136 -8.18 5.53 1.87
N ASN A 137 -8.15 4.83 0.73
CA ASN A 137 -8.61 3.45 0.65
C ASN A 137 -7.66 2.55 1.45
N THR A 138 -8.19 1.76 2.38
CA THR A 138 -7.43 0.89 3.28
C THR A 138 -7.07 -0.47 2.68
N LYS A 139 -7.44 -0.74 1.42
CA LYS A 139 -7.03 -1.96 0.70
C LYS A 139 -5.51 -1.98 0.55
N GLY A 140 -4.88 -2.93 1.25
CA GLY A 140 -3.44 -3.07 1.30
C GLY A 140 -2.80 -3.23 -0.07
N ARG A 141 -1.77 -2.41 -0.32
CA ARG A 141 -0.81 -2.51 -1.42
C ARG A 141 0.61 -2.70 -0.88
N GLY A 142 0.77 -3.64 0.04
CA GLY A 142 1.97 -3.78 0.85
C GLY A 142 3.23 -4.06 0.03
N ALA A 143 3.13 -4.87 -1.03
CA ALA A 143 4.27 -5.14 -1.90
C ALA A 143 4.81 -3.87 -2.60
N ASP A 144 3.91 -2.95 -2.97
CA ASP A 144 4.27 -1.66 -3.57
C ASP A 144 4.80 -0.70 -2.50
N PHE A 145 4.15 -0.63 -1.34
CA PHE A 145 4.57 0.23 -0.23
C PHE A 145 5.97 -0.16 0.29
N PHE A 146 6.24 -1.45 0.47
CA PHE A 146 7.57 -1.95 0.85
C PHE A 146 8.58 -1.77 -0.29
N GLY A 147 8.13 -1.58 -1.54
CA GLY A 147 8.98 -1.45 -2.72
C GLY A 147 9.47 -2.78 -3.30
N ILE A 148 9.00 -3.91 -2.79
CA ILE A 148 9.48 -5.25 -3.18
C ILE A 148 8.98 -5.66 -4.57
N SER A 149 7.79 -5.17 -4.97
CA SER A 149 7.21 -5.39 -6.30
C SER A 149 7.82 -4.49 -7.39
N HIS A 150 8.59 -3.46 -7.00
CA HIS A 150 9.17 -2.51 -7.93
C HIS A 150 10.08 -3.25 -8.92
N PRO A 151 9.97 -3.02 -10.25
CA PRO A 151 10.67 -3.81 -11.27
C PRO A 151 12.16 -4.00 -11.02
N THR A 152 12.88 -2.92 -10.66
CA THR A 152 14.31 -2.99 -10.32
C THR A 152 14.55 -3.90 -9.12
N ILE A 153 13.83 -3.73 -8.02
CA ILE A 153 14.03 -4.54 -6.80
C ILE A 153 13.65 -5.99 -7.04
N HIS A 154 12.53 -6.23 -7.72
CA HIS A 154 12.08 -7.56 -8.13
C HIS A 154 13.16 -8.27 -8.97
N HIS A 155 13.79 -7.55 -9.91
CA HIS A 155 14.89 -8.08 -10.71
C HIS A 155 16.10 -8.49 -9.85
N LEU A 156 16.49 -7.66 -8.88
CA LEU A 156 17.61 -7.95 -7.99
C LEU A 156 17.32 -9.12 -7.05
N ILE A 157 16.11 -9.18 -6.49
CA ILE A 157 15.69 -10.30 -5.67
C ILE A 157 15.73 -11.58 -6.50
N GLN A 158 15.17 -11.58 -7.72
CA GLN A 158 15.21 -12.75 -8.61
C GLN A 158 16.65 -13.19 -8.98
N ALA A 159 17.59 -12.25 -9.05
CA ALA A 159 19.01 -12.53 -9.29
C ALA A 159 19.77 -13.05 -8.06
N SER A 160 19.14 -13.03 -6.88
CA SER A 160 19.79 -13.42 -5.63
C SER A 160 20.02 -14.94 -5.52
N PRO A 161 21.05 -15.38 -4.77
CA PRO A 161 21.24 -16.80 -4.47
C PRO A 161 19.99 -17.41 -3.81
N GLY A 162 19.71 -18.69 -4.08
CA GLY A 162 18.57 -19.41 -3.48
C GLY A 162 17.27 -19.38 -4.28
N VAL A 163 17.03 -18.35 -5.10
CA VAL A 163 15.75 -18.17 -5.85
C VAL A 163 15.38 -19.37 -6.72
N ARG A 164 16.38 -20.03 -7.34
CA ARG A 164 16.14 -21.22 -8.18
C ARG A 164 15.51 -22.39 -7.43
N LYS A 165 15.56 -22.38 -6.10
CA LYS A 165 14.99 -23.41 -5.22
C LYS A 165 13.60 -23.04 -4.68
N CYS A 166 13.14 -21.80 -4.86
CA CYS A 166 11.79 -21.36 -4.53
C CYS A 166 10.76 -22.05 -5.44
N LYS A 167 10.19 -23.16 -4.98
CA LYS A 167 9.22 -23.95 -5.75
C LYS A 167 7.95 -23.15 -6.01
N GLY A 168 7.50 -23.10 -7.25
CA GLY A 168 6.29 -22.38 -7.66
C GLY A 168 6.51 -20.92 -8.07
N TYR A 169 7.69 -20.35 -7.78
CA TYR A 169 8.02 -19.00 -8.23
C TYR A 169 8.18 -18.94 -9.77
N ILE A 170 7.52 -17.96 -10.40
CA ILE A 170 7.50 -17.76 -11.84
C ILE A 170 8.47 -16.64 -12.22
N TRP A 171 9.50 -17.00 -12.98
CA TRP A 171 10.54 -16.07 -13.41
C TRP A 171 9.98 -14.98 -14.32
N THR A 172 10.20 -13.73 -13.94
CA THR A 172 9.84 -12.56 -14.73
C THR A 172 10.99 -12.17 -15.67
N LYS A 173 10.64 -11.77 -16.90
CA LYS A 173 11.61 -11.22 -17.87
C LYS A 173 11.74 -9.71 -17.66
N PHE A 174 12.97 -9.27 -17.48
CA PHE A 174 13.33 -7.86 -17.28
C PHE A 174 14.17 -7.37 -18.45
N GLU A 175 13.94 -6.12 -18.88
CA GLU A 175 14.75 -5.43 -19.87
C GLU A 175 15.40 -4.21 -19.22
N ILE A 176 16.73 -4.14 -19.25
CA ILE A 176 17.48 -3.01 -18.68
C ILE A 176 17.45 -1.87 -19.69
N ASN A 177 16.97 -0.71 -19.26
CA ASN A 177 17.06 0.53 -20.04
C ASN A 177 17.68 1.62 -19.16
N PRO A 178 18.90 2.08 -19.44
CA PRO A 178 19.58 3.12 -18.67
C PRO A 178 18.82 4.45 -18.63
N ASN A 179 18.02 4.73 -19.68
CA ASN A 179 17.23 5.96 -19.80
C ASN A 179 15.82 5.80 -19.21
N TYR A 180 15.50 4.64 -18.64
CA TYR A 180 14.21 4.43 -17.99
C TYR A 180 14.18 5.12 -16.64
N GLU A 181 13.28 6.09 -16.52
CA GLU A 181 12.87 6.64 -15.24
C GLU A 181 11.56 5.99 -14.83
N TYR A 182 11.55 5.42 -13.63
CA TYR A 182 10.33 4.94 -13.03
C TYR A 182 9.51 6.16 -12.59
N VAL A 183 8.34 6.33 -13.19
CA VAL A 183 7.35 7.32 -12.76
C VAL A 183 6.48 6.66 -11.71
N ALA A 184 6.64 7.09 -10.45
CA ALA A 184 5.77 6.64 -9.38
C ALA A 184 4.32 7.04 -9.68
N ASP A 185 3.37 6.21 -9.24
CA ASP A 185 1.96 6.57 -9.35
C ASP A 185 1.63 7.64 -8.32
N GLU A 186 1.81 8.89 -8.72
CA GLU A 186 1.52 10.05 -7.88
C GLU A 186 0.02 10.27 -7.66
N THR A 187 -0.87 9.44 -8.23
CA THR A 187 -2.31 9.54 -8.03
C THR A 187 -2.82 8.64 -6.90
N GLU A 188 -2.05 7.62 -6.53
CA GLU A 188 -2.42 6.66 -5.50
C GLU A 188 -2.17 7.23 -4.10
N ALA A 189 -3.24 7.65 -3.43
CA ALA A 189 -3.17 8.21 -2.08
C ALA A 189 -2.55 7.24 -1.08
N SER A 190 -2.73 5.92 -1.22
CA SER A 190 -2.16 4.91 -0.31
C SER A 190 -0.64 4.74 -0.41
N LEU A 191 0.00 5.25 -1.45
CA LEU A 191 1.44 5.08 -1.69
C LEU A 191 2.21 6.40 -1.76
N SER A 192 1.53 7.47 -2.19
CA SER A 192 2.13 8.79 -2.41
C SER A 192 1.66 9.80 -1.37
N TYR A 193 2.63 10.42 -0.69
CA TYR A 193 2.36 11.50 0.25
C TYR A 193 1.70 12.72 -0.42
N SER A 194 2.10 13.07 -1.65
CA SER A 194 1.50 14.20 -2.37
C SER A 194 0.04 13.91 -2.74
N ALA A 195 -0.29 12.66 -3.06
CA ALA A 195 -1.66 12.21 -3.29
C ALA A 195 -2.49 12.26 -2.00
N LEU A 196 -1.94 11.76 -0.89
CA LEU A 196 -2.57 11.85 0.43
C LEU A 196 -2.93 13.31 0.78
N LEU A 197 -1.99 14.26 0.65
CA LEU A 197 -2.26 15.68 0.92
C LEU A 197 -3.39 16.25 0.06
N ARG A 198 -3.44 15.89 -1.23
CA ARG A 198 -4.53 16.29 -2.12
C ARG A 198 -5.87 15.72 -1.66
N SER A 199 -5.91 14.45 -1.25
CA SER A 199 -7.11 13.83 -0.71
C SER A 199 -7.56 14.47 0.60
N ILE A 200 -6.64 14.79 1.52
CA ILE A 200 -6.94 15.51 2.77
C ILE A 200 -7.54 16.88 2.46
N SER A 201 -6.90 17.65 1.58
CA SER A 201 -7.35 18.99 1.19
C SER A 201 -8.75 18.95 0.57
N PHE A 202 -8.99 17.99 -0.32
CA PHE A 202 -10.30 17.76 -0.92
C PHE A 202 -11.37 17.45 0.13
N SER A 203 -11.09 16.50 1.04
CA SER A 203 -12.01 16.10 2.12
C SER A 203 -12.40 17.28 3.02
N LYS A 204 -11.43 18.10 3.43
CA LYS A 204 -11.68 19.32 4.23
C LYS A 204 -12.59 20.31 3.50
N SER A 205 -12.32 20.60 2.23
CA SER A 205 -13.13 21.54 1.44
C SER A 205 -14.57 21.07 1.23
N HIS A 206 -14.83 19.76 1.25
CA HIS A 206 -16.17 19.20 1.08
C HIS A 206 -16.99 19.22 2.38
N LEU A 207 -16.32 19.20 3.54
CA LEU A 207 -16.97 19.28 4.85
C LEU A 207 -17.38 20.71 5.24
N GLU A 208 -16.63 21.74 4.82
CA GLU A 208 -16.94 23.16 5.13
C GLU A 208 -18.33 23.65 4.70
N PRO A 209 -18.87 23.33 3.51
CA PRO A 209 -20.22 23.77 3.12
C PRO A 209 -21.35 23.05 3.88
N MET A 210 -21.11 21.90 4.52
CA MET A 210 -22.15 21.15 5.25
C MET A 210 -22.44 21.73 6.64
N ILE A 211 -21.46 22.39 7.27
CA ILE A 211 -21.60 23.00 8.62
C ILE A 211 -22.39 24.33 8.56
N LYS A 212 -22.46 24.99 7.40
CA LYS A 212 -23.13 26.31 7.25
C LYS A 212 -24.61 26.22 6.85
N GLN A 213 -25.20 25.02 6.80
CA GLN A 213 -26.63 24.83 6.55
C GLN A 213 -27.39 24.42 7.83
N GLU A 214 -27.32 25.24 8.88
CA GLU A 214 -28.37 25.21 9.90
C GLU A 214 -29.60 25.98 9.37
N PRO A 215 -30.81 25.42 9.40
CA PRO A 215 -32.00 26.18 9.04
C PRO A 215 -32.29 27.20 10.15
N VAL A 216 -32.21 28.49 9.80
CA VAL A 216 -32.74 29.57 10.61
C VAL A 216 -34.26 29.39 10.65
N HIS A 217 -34.79 28.79 11.73
CA HIS A 217 -36.22 28.81 12.00
C HIS A 217 -36.61 30.22 12.44
N GLU A 218 -36.99 31.04 11.46
CA GLU A 218 -37.57 32.36 11.65
C GLU A 218 -39.00 32.19 12.19
N TYR A 219 -39.18 32.33 13.50
CA TYR A 219 -40.50 32.43 14.11
C TYR A 219 -41.07 33.82 13.79
N GLY A 220 -41.83 33.91 12.70
CA GLY A 220 -42.71 35.04 12.43
C GLY A 220 -43.82 35.08 13.48
N ALA A 221 -43.77 36.07 14.36
CA ALA A 221 -44.92 36.47 15.18
C ALA A 221 -45.87 37.27 14.26
N GLU A 222 -46.95 36.64 13.81
CA GLU A 222 -48.09 37.35 13.24
C GLU A 222 -49.26 37.38 14.22
N ASP A 223 -49.77 38.60 14.38
CA ASP A 223 -50.85 39.03 15.25
C ASP A 223 -52.14 38.22 15.08
N ASN A 224 -52.62 37.64 16.18
CA ASN A 224 -54.01 37.17 16.30
C ASN A 224 -54.72 37.91 17.44
N VAL A 225 -54.88 39.23 17.27
CA VAL A 225 -55.79 40.05 18.09
C VAL A 225 -57.07 40.33 17.30
N THR A 226 -57.77 39.32 16.77
CA THR A 226 -59.12 39.53 16.18
C THR A 226 -60.02 38.27 16.17
N ALA A 227 -59.98 37.42 17.19
CA ALA A 227 -60.89 36.25 17.23
C ALA A 227 -61.51 35.93 18.60
N LEU A 228 -61.51 36.86 19.57
CA LEU A 228 -62.20 36.68 20.86
C LEU A 228 -62.92 37.95 21.32
N ARG A 229 -63.87 38.45 20.53
CA ARG A 229 -64.79 39.51 21.00
C ARG A 229 -66.29 39.30 20.75
N ASN A 230 -66.71 38.14 20.25
CA ASN A 230 -68.13 37.86 19.98
C ASN A 230 -68.69 36.62 20.71
N ILE A 231 -68.28 36.38 21.96
CA ILE A 231 -69.03 35.50 22.87
C ILE A 231 -69.03 36.11 24.27
N LEU A 232 -69.76 37.22 24.46
CA LEU A 232 -70.29 37.63 25.76
C LEU A 232 -71.37 38.70 25.57
N LEU A 233 -72.61 38.27 25.87
CA LEU A 233 -73.83 39.04 26.22
C LEU A 233 -74.69 39.59 25.07
N PRO A 234 -76.04 39.61 25.25
CA PRO A 234 -76.80 39.44 26.50
C PRO A 234 -77.27 38.02 26.81
#